data_AF-A0A2E0M3H5-F1
#
_entry.id   AF-A0A2E0M3H5-F1
#
_cell.length_a   1.000
_cell.length_b   1.000
_cell.length_c   1.000
_cell.angle_alpha   90.00
_cell.angle_beta   90.00
_cell.angle_gamma   90.00
#
_symmetry.space_group_name_H-M   'P 1'
#
loop_
_entity.id
_entity.type
_entity.pdbx_description
1 polymer ?
#
loop_
_entity_poly.entity_id
_entity_poly.type
_entity_poly.pdbx_seq_one_letter_code
_entity_poly.pdbx_strand_id
1 'polypeptide(L)'
;MWFDEGLKKNREIRLASNQQSLFADEQEGFVTLTHVMFQDGTLNVPRSEVAMQKLLSLYHPMKDKLWFEVDMAKKAADEIDILEFELKALNLVTELDVEHLEAIMRTELGGSVSSMTSKELKRDAYAFARKNPQLFIEISQDEDIKLRNLANRAVEQGIINLTEDNTVFKFANGKKIMTVPFDQHPYGALAQYFKTDDGVDLMKSLTKKLT
;
A
#
# COMPACT_ATOMS: atom_id res chain seq x y z
N MET A 1 14.93 22.74 27.93
CA MET A 1 13.81 23.63 28.28
C MET A 1 12.59 23.16 27.52
N TRP A 2 11.41 23.35 28.10
CA TRP A 2 10.11 23.02 27.48
C TRP A 2 9.16 24.21 27.66
N PHE A 3 8.37 24.50 26.63
CA PHE A 3 7.42 25.61 26.68
C PHE A 3 6.09 25.12 27.27
N ASP A 4 5.70 25.71 28.39
CA ASP A 4 4.42 25.43 29.03
C ASP A 4 3.35 26.34 28.44
N GLU A 5 2.43 25.77 27.65
CA GLU A 5 1.35 26.54 26.99
C GLU A 5 0.37 27.16 27.99
N GLY A 6 0.14 26.52 29.14
CA GLY A 6 -0.78 27.02 30.16
C GLY A 6 -0.22 28.22 30.90
N LEU A 7 1.06 28.14 31.29
CA LEU A 7 1.75 29.22 32.00
C LEU A 7 2.42 30.24 31.06
N LYS A 8 2.41 29.98 29.75
CA LYS A 8 3.06 30.78 28.69
C LYS A 8 4.52 31.12 29.00
N LYS A 9 5.25 30.18 29.61
CA LYS A 9 6.66 30.36 29.99
C LYS A 9 7.51 29.16 29.60
N ASN A 10 8.79 29.42 29.29
CA ASN A 10 9.78 28.36 29.15
C ASN A 10 10.19 27.86 30.53
N ARG A 11 10.04 26.56 30.75
CA ARG A 11 10.44 25.91 31.98
C ARG A 11 11.74 25.14 31.77
N GLU A 12 12.66 25.31 32.71
CA GLU A 12 13.89 24.53 32.74
C GLU A 12 13.56 23.09 33.15
N ILE A 13 14.05 22.15 32.36
CA ILE A 13 13.95 20.72 32.65
C ILE A 13 15.23 20.28 33.33
N ARG A 14 15.12 19.66 34.49
CA ARG A 14 16.24 19.15 35.28
C ARG A 14 15.89 17.79 35.87
N LEU A 15 16.52 16.73 35.37
CA LEU A 15 16.29 15.38 35.88
C LEU A 15 17.10 15.16 37.18
N ALA A 16 16.40 14.88 38.27
CA ALA A 16 16.99 14.59 39.56
C ALA A 16 16.28 13.41 40.24
N SER A 17 17.06 12.52 40.88
CA SER A 17 16.53 11.28 41.46
C SER A 17 15.78 11.48 42.77
N ASN A 18 16.08 12.56 43.49
CA ASN A 18 15.53 12.87 44.81
C ASN A 18 14.41 13.92 44.77
N GLN A 19 13.92 14.28 43.59
CA GLN A 19 12.91 15.31 43.37
C GLN A 19 11.67 14.70 42.69
N GLN A 20 10.48 15.20 43.04
CA GLN A 20 9.23 14.70 42.45
C GLN A 20 8.91 15.33 41.09
N SER A 21 9.38 16.57 40.87
CA SER A 21 9.15 17.30 39.62
C SER A 21 10.40 17.31 38.73
N LEU A 22 10.15 17.30 37.42
CA LEU A 22 11.16 17.47 36.39
C LEU A 22 11.51 18.95 36.17
N PHE A 23 10.65 19.87 36.60
CA PHE A 23 10.83 21.30 36.36
C PHE A 23 11.60 21.95 37.48
N ALA A 24 12.66 22.68 37.14
CA ALA A 24 13.60 23.24 38.12
C ALA A 24 12.94 24.24 39.10
N ASP A 25 11.88 24.92 38.68
CA ASP A 25 11.12 25.87 39.50
C ASP A 25 10.22 25.20 40.56
N GLU A 26 10.05 23.88 40.50
CA GLU A 26 9.28 23.07 41.45
C GLU A 26 10.17 22.16 42.32
N GLN A 27 11.49 22.24 42.18
CA GLN A 27 12.43 21.42 42.96
C GLN A 27 12.82 22.14 44.24
N GLU A 28 12.79 21.43 45.37
CA GLU A 28 13.09 22.00 46.69
C GLU A 28 14.35 21.36 47.30
N GLY A 29 15.20 22.20 47.89
CA GLY A 29 16.39 21.75 48.61
C GLY A 29 17.54 21.26 47.72
N PHE A 30 18.29 20.27 48.20
CA PHE A 30 19.45 19.74 47.49
C PHE A 30 19.01 18.86 46.30
N VAL A 31 19.74 18.92 45.19
CA VAL A 31 19.37 18.25 43.94
C VAL A 31 20.47 17.26 43.53
N THR A 32 20.10 15.99 43.37
CA THR A 32 20.99 14.93 42.88
C THR A 32 20.71 14.66 41.41
N LEU A 33 21.55 15.20 40.53
CA LEU A 33 21.42 15.01 39.08
C LEU A 33 21.57 13.54 38.68
N THR A 34 20.76 13.12 37.72
CA THR A 34 20.75 11.74 37.20
C THR A 34 21.01 11.74 35.70
N HIS A 35 21.68 10.71 35.21
CA HIS A 35 22.00 10.53 33.80
C HIS A 35 21.10 9.45 33.20
N VAL A 36 20.66 9.66 31.97
CA VAL A 36 19.94 8.65 31.18
C VAL A 36 20.94 7.95 30.28
N MET A 37 21.04 6.63 30.37
CA MET A 37 21.91 5.82 29.51
C MET A 37 21.15 4.68 28.89
N PHE A 38 21.21 4.57 27.56
CA PHE A 38 20.70 3.43 26.83
C PHE A 38 21.76 2.32 26.84
N GLN A 39 21.36 1.11 27.23
CA GLN A 39 22.20 -0.07 27.17
C GLN A 39 21.81 -0.88 25.92
N ASP A 40 22.77 -1.11 25.03
CA ASP A 40 22.56 -1.80 23.75
C ASP A 40 21.39 -1.24 22.92
N GLY A 41 21.22 0.10 22.96
CA GLY A 41 20.14 0.80 22.25
C GLY A 41 18.77 0.74 22.93
N THR A 42 18.64 0.07 24.08
CA THR A 42 17.39 -0.04 24.84
C THR A 42 17.52 0.66 26.19
N LEU A 43 16.44 1.26 26.66
CA LEU A 43 16.33 1.82 28.00
C LEU A 43 15.03 1.34 28.63
N ASN A 44 15.14 0.67 29.78
CA ASN A 44 13.97 0.27 30.57
C ASN A 44 13.86 1.21 31.78
N VAL A 45 12.75 1.93 31.88
CA VAL A 45 12.50 2.87 32.97
C VAL A 45 11.41 2.33 33.89
N PRO A 46 11.73 1.97 35.14
CA PRO A 46 10.76 1.39 36.07
C PRO A 46 9.65 2.39 36.41
N ARG A 47 8.47 1.88 36.73
CA ARG A 47 7.30 2.69 37.14
C ARG A 47 7.58 3.64 38.31
N SER A 48 8.54 3.30 39.17
CA SER A 48 8.96 4.15 40.29
C SER A 48 9.62 5.45 39.85
N GLU A 49 10.22 5.51 38.65
CA GLU A 49 10.94 6.68 38.13
C GLU A 49 10.03 7.58 37.28
N VAL A 50 8.97 8.09 37.90
CA VAL A 50 7.93 8.89 37.24
C VAL A 50 8.51 10.12 36.52
N ALA A 51 9.50 10.79 37.11
CA ALA A 51 10.14 11.96 36.52
C ALA A 51 10.92 11.61 35.24
N MET A 52 11.61 10.46 35.20
CA MET A 52 12.32 9.99 34.02
C MET A 52 11.34 9.55 32.93
N GLN A 53 10.26 8.85 33.27
CA GLN A 53 9.21 8.47 32.32
C GLN A 53 8.58 9.72 31.67
N LYS A 54 8.20 10.71 32.47
CA LYS A 54 7.67 11.99 31.97
C LYS A 54 8.64 12.72 31.07
N LEU A 55 9.93 12.74 31.43
CA LEU A 55 10.97 13.34 30.59
C LEU A 55 10.98 12.68 29.21
N LEU A 56 11.10 11.36 29.16
CA LEU A 56 11.32 10.62 27.92
C LEU A 56 10.07 10.53 27.04
N SER A 57 8.88 10.45 27.64
CA SER A 57 7.62 10.28 26.91
C SER A 57 6.88 11.59 26.61
N LEU A 58 7.17 12.70 27.30
CA LEU A 58 6.41 13.95 27.12
C LEU A 58 7.28 15.17 26.83
N TYR A 59 8.36 15.37 27.59
CA TYR A 59 9.00 16.69 27.67
C TYR A 59 10.32 16.82 26.92
N HIS A 60 10.98 15.71 26.59
CA HIS A 60 12.27 15.78 25.94
C HIS A 60 12.16 16.19 24.46
N PRO A 61 12.88 17.24 24.00
CA PRO A 61 12.77 17.75 22.62
C PRO A 61 13.16 16.75 21.52
N MET A 62 13.96 15.74 21.87
CA MET A 62 14.41 14.68 20.96
C MET A 62 13.54 13.41 21.00
N LYS A 63 12.43 13.43 21.76
CA LYS A 63 11.41 12.37 21.68
C LYS A 63 10.94 12.22 20.23
N ASP A 64 10.78 10.98 19.79
CA ASP A 64 10.37 10.57 18.44
C ASP A 64 11.38 10.94 17.33
N LYS A 65 12.54 11.51 17.70
CA LYS A 65 13.65 11.81 16.78
C LYS A 65 14.87 10.94 17.06
N LEU A 66 15.28 10.85 18.32
CA LEU A 66 16.45 10.08 18.75
C LEU A 66 16.06 8.73 19.35
N TRP A 67 14.91 8.64 19.98
CA TRP A 67 14.30 7.41 20.47
C TRP A 67 12.78 7.48 20.28
N PHE A 68 12.14 6.32 20.35
CA PHE A 68 10.70 6.19 20.41
C PHE A 68 10.33 5.21 21.52
N GLU A 69 9.12 5.34 22.04
CA GLU A 69 8.59 4.40 23.02
C GLU A 69 8.14 3.12 22.29
N VAL A 70 8.62 1.97 22.75
CA VAL A 70 8.28 0.68 22.14
C VAL A 70 6.90 0.24 22.64
N ASP A 71 5.89 0.39 21.79
CA ASP A 71 4.55 -0.16 22.04
C ASP A 71 4.41 -1.55 21.38
N MET A 72 4.59 -2.59 22.18
CA MET A 72 4.48 -3.98 21.74
C MET A 72 3.07 -4.35 21.28
N ALA A 73 2.03 -3.73 21.85
CA ALA A 73 0.65 -4.01 21.48
C ALA A 73 0.34 -3.40 20.11
N LYS A 74 0.79 -2.17 19.85
CA LYS A 74 0.68 -1.53 18.54
C LYS A 74 1.41 -2.33 17.47
N LYS A 75 2.64 -2.76 17.74
CA LYS A 75 3.41 -3.58 16.79
C LYS A 75 2.72 -4.91 16.47
N ALA A 76 2.16 -5.59 17.48
CA ALA A 76 1.41 -6.82 17.28
C ALA A 76 0.13 -6.61 16.44
N ALA A 77 -0.58 -5.48 16.63
CA ALA A 77 -1.73 -5.13 15.80
C ALA A 77 -1.33 -4.92 14.34
N ASP A 78 -0.25 -4.15 14.09
CA ASP A 78 0.27 -3.93 12.74
C ASP A 78 0.69 -5.25 12.07
N GLU A 79 1.30 -6.19 12.82
CA GLU A 79 1.65 -7.53 12.34
C GLU A 79 0.43 -8.39 11.99
N ILE A 80 -0.64 -8.33 12.80
CA ILE A 80 -1.90 -9.02 12.52
C ILE A 80 -2.55 -8.49 11.25
N ASP A 81 -2.61 -7.17 11.08
CA ASP A 81 -3.22 -6.55 9.89
C ASP A 81 -2.51 -7.01 8.61
N ILE A 82 -1.16 -7.07 8.62
CA ILE A 82 -0.38 -7.59 7.50
C ILE A 82 -0.74 -9.05 7.20
N LEU A 83 -0.84 -9.89 8.23
CA LEU A 83 -1.22 -11.30 8.08
C LEU A 83 -2.65 -11.46 7.53
N GLU A 84 -3.59 -10.60 7.95
CA GLU A 84 -4.96 -10.61 7.44
C GLU A 84 -5.01 -10.21 5.96
N PHE A 85 -4.24 -9.20 5.55
CA PHE A 85 -4.10 -8.84 4.13
C PHE A 85 -3.51 -9.99 3.32
N GLU A 86 -2.45 -10.64 3.81
CA GLU A 86 -1.84 -11.79 3.15
C GLU A 86 -2.85 -12.94 2.98
N LEU A 87 -3.53 -13.32 4.06
CA LEU A 87 -4.54 -14.38 4.04
C LEU A 87 -5.66 -14.08 3.04
N LYS A 88 -6.17 -12.85 3.06
CA LYS A 88 -7.21 -12.40 2.13
C LYS A 88 -6.74 -12.47 0.67
N ALA A 89 -5.52 -11.99 0.38
CA ALA A 89 -4.97 -12.04 -0.97
C ALA A 89 -4.77 -13.48 -1.45
N LEU A 90 -4.27 -14.38 -0.60
CA LEU A 90 -4.10 -15.80 -0.93
C LEU A 90 -5.44 -16.51 -1.17
N ASN A 91 -6.48 -16.18 -0.40
CA ASN A 91 -7.83 -16.70 -0.62
C ASN A 91 -8.38 -16.23 -1.97
N LEU A 92 -8.19 -14.96 -2.34
CA LEU A 92 -8.59 -14.47 -3.66
C LEU A 92 -7.93 -15.25 -4.81
N VAL A 93 -6.65 -15.63 -4.69
CA VAL A 93 -6.01 -16.48 -5.71
C VAL A 93 -6.72 -17.85 -5.87
N THR A 94 -7.34 -18.36 -4.82
CA THR A 94 -8.11 -19.62 -4.90
C THR A 94 -9.49 -19.44 -5.53
N GLU A 95 -10.13 -18.30 -5.26
CA GLU A 95 -11.52 -18.01 -5.64
C GLU A 95 -11.65 -17.48 -7.08
N LEU A 96 -10.65 -16.72 -7.53
CA LEU A 96 -10.64 -16.10 -8.85
C LEU A 96 -10.45 -17.13 -9.97
N ASP A 97 -11.18 -16.92 -11.06
CA ASP A 97 -11.03 -17.71 -12.29
C ASP A 97 -9.70 -17.41 -13.01
N VAL A 98 -9.28 -18.32 -13.87
CA VAL A 98 -7.98 -18.24 -14.56
C VAL A 98 -7.87 -16.99 -15.43
N GLU A 99 -8.96 -16.55 -16.07
CA GLU A 99 -8.95 -15.36 -16.94
C GLU A 99 -8.82 -14.07 -16.10
N HIS A 100 -9.44 -14.03 -14.92
CA HIS A 100 -9.25 -12.94 -13.97
C HIS A 100 -7.81 -12.93 -13.45
N LEU A 101 -7.26 -14.09 -13.05
CA LEU A 101 -5.87 -14.17 -12.61
C LEU A 101 -4.89 -13.75 -13.72
N GLU A 102 -5.18 -14.09 -14.98
CA GLU A 102 -4.39 -13.64 -16.12
C GLU A 102 -4.41 -12.10 -16.23
N ALA A 103 -5.59 -11.51 -16.06
CA ALA A 103 -5.78 -10.06 -16.10
C ALA A 103 -4.98 -9.34 -15.00
N ILE A 104 -4.99 -9.87 -13.78
CA ILE A 104 -4.21 -9.36 -12.65
C ILE A 104 -2.72 -9.48 -12.94
N MET A 105 -2.26 -10.68 -13.30
CA MET A 105 -0.85 -10.97 -13.51
C MET A 105 -0.24 -10.23 -14.69
N ARG A 106 -1.03 -9.84 -15.69
CA ARG A 106 -0.56 -8.98 -16.79
C ARG A 106 -0.12 -7.59 -16.32
N THR A 107 -0.65 -7.11 -15.21
CA THR A 107 -0.21 -5.83 -14.61
C THR A 107 1.21 -5.94 -14.06
N GLU A 108 1.59 -7.12 -13.54
CA GLU A 108 2.92 -7.37 -12.95
C GLU A 108 3.94 -7.92 -13.97
N LEU A 109 3.53 -8.87 -14.82
CA LEU A 109 4.40 -9.65 -15.71
C LEU A 109 4.27 -9.27 -17.19
N GLY A 110 3.35 -8.36 -17.52
CA GLY A 110 3.11 -7.90 -18.90
C GLY A 110 2.62 -9.01 -19.83
N GLY A 111 3.00 -8.95 -21.11
CA GLY A 111 2.54 -9.88 -22.14
C GLY A 111 3.06 -11.33 -21.99
N SER A 112 4.05 -11.58 -21.13
CA SER A 112 4.62 -12.92 -20.92
C SER A 112 3.59 -13.94 -20.39
N VAL A 113 2.56 -13.43 -19.71
CA VAL A 113 1.45 -14.21 -19.12
C VAL A 113 0.71 -15.04 -20.16
N SER A 114 0.59 -14.55 -21.40
CA SER A 114 -0.08 -15.24 -22.50
C SER A 114 0.53 -16.60 -22.87
N SER A 115 1.80 -16.83 -22.51
CA SER A 115 2.54 -18.07 -22.79
C SER A 115 2.57 -19.06 -21.62
N MET A 116 2.03 -18.66 -20.46
CA MET A 116 2.13 -19.45 -19.23
C MET A 116 1.04 -20.52 -19.16
N THR A 117 1.37 -21.66 -18.56
CA THR A 117 0.35 -22.65 -18.20
C THR A 117 -0.48 -22.15 -17.02
N SER A 118 -1.72 -22.66 -16.87
CA SER A 118 -2.59 -22.31 -15.74
C SER A 118 -1.96 -22.59 -14.37
N LYS A 119 -1.11 -23.61 -14.28
CA LYS A 119 -0.38 -23.95 -13.04
C LYS A 119 0.72 -22.93 -12.74
N GLU A 120 1.46 -22.49 -13.75
CA GLU A 120 2.49 -21.46 -13.59
C GLU A 120 1.86 -20.11 -13.24
N LEU A 121 0.77 -19.73 -13.92
CA LEU A 121 0.01 -18.53 -13.63
C LEU A 121 -0.45 -18.52 -12.17
N LYS A 122 -1.06 -19.62 -11.71
CA LYS A 122 -1.57 -19.73 -10.35
C LYS A 122 -0.45 -19.70 -9.31
N ARG A 123 0.68 -20.37 -9.58
CA ARG A 123 1.88 -20.32 -8.73
C ARG A 123 2.38 -18.88 -8.58
N ASP A 124 2.49 -18.17 -9.69
CA ASP A 124 3.06 -16.82 -9.69
C ASP A 124 2.07 -15.80 -9.10
N ALA A 125 0.76 -16.02 -9.25
CA ALA A 125 -0.27 -15.28 -8.53
C ALA A 125 -0.18 -15.46 -7.02
N TYR A 126 0.06 -16.68 -6.50
CA TYR A 126 0.33 -16.88 -5.08
C TYR A 126 1.57 -16.14 -4.61
N ALA A 127 2.64 -16.15 -5.41
CA ALA A 127 3.87 -15.43 -5.08
C ALA A 127 3.63 -13.92 -5.03
N PHE A 128 2.86 -13.38 -5.97
CA PHE A 128 2.49 -11.96 -5.99
C PHE A 128 1.59 -11.57 -4.83
N ALA A 129 0.52 -12.33 -4.57
CA ALA A 129 -0.40 -12.12 -3.45
C ALA A 129 0.31 -12.14 -2.10
N ARG A 130 1.31 -13.01 -1.92
CA ARG A 130 2.12 -13.03 -0.70
C ARG A 130 3.07 -11.84 -0.58
N LYS A 131 3.72 -11.46 -1.69
CA LYS A 131 4.74 -10.40 -1.67
C LYS A 131 4.11 -9.02 -1.47
N ASN A 132 2.98 -8.77 -2.15
CA ASN A 132 2.30 -7.48 -2.20
C ASN A 132 0.77 -7.66 -2.05
N PRO A 133 0.26 -8.09 -0.87
CA PRO A 133 -1.13 -8.49 -0.70
C PRO A 133 -2.13 -7.36 -0.94
N GLN A 134 -1.83 -6.15 -0.45
CA GLN A 134 -2.71 -4.98 -0.64
C GLN A 134 -2.88 -4.65 -2.12
N LEU A 135 -1.79 -4.62 -2.88
CA LEU A 135 -1.83 -4.35 -4.32
C LEU A 135 -2.58 -5.45 -5.07
N PHE A 136 -2.36 -6.72 -4.72
CA PHE A 136 -3.10 -7.83 -5.31
C PHE A 136 -4.62 -7.68 -5.09
N ILE A 137 -5.02 -7.35 -3.86
CA ILE A 137 -6.43 -7.12 -3.50
C ILE A 137 -6.99 -5.94 -4.30
N GLU A 138 -6.28 -4.81 -4.34
CA GLU A 138 -6.70 -3.62 -5.09
C GLU A 138 -6.93 -3.93 -6.57
N ILE A 139 -5.97 -4.58 -7.22
CA ILE A 139 -6.06 -4.94 -8.64
C ILE A 139 -7.20 -5.96 -8.88
N SER A 140 -7.39 -6.92 -7.97
CA SER A 140 -8.47 -7.91 -8.08
C SER A 140 -9.88 -7.33 -7.96
N GLN A 141 -10.00 -6.14 -7.39
CA GLN A 141 -11.27 -5.43 -7.20
C GLN A 141 -11.56 -4.42 -8.33
N ASP A 142 -10.62 -4.21 -9.25
CA ASP A 142 -10.84 -3.35 -10.42
C ASP A 142 -11.84 -4.01 -11.38
N GLU A 143 -13.06 -3.46 -11.41
CA GLU A 143 -14.16 -3.95 -12.27
C GLU A 143 -13.81 -3.99 -13.76
N ASP A 144 -12.89 -3.13 -14.21
CA ASP A 144 -12.51 -3.02 -15.61
C ASP A 144 -11.35 -3.93 -15.99
N ILE A 145 -10.72 -4.61 -15.05
CA ILE A 145 -9.49 -5.36 -15.33
C ILE A 145 -9.69 -6.45 -16.38
N LYS A 146 -10.84 -7.15 -16.32
CA LYS A 146 -11.22 -8.15 -17.31
C LYS A 146 -11.41 -7.54 -18.70
N LEU A 147 -12.05 -6.36 -18.77
CA LEU A 147 -12.29 -5.65 -20.03
C LEU A 147 -11.00 -5.12 -20.64
N ARG A 148 -10.08 -4.60 -19.81
CA ARG A 148 -8.74 -4.19 -20.23
C ARG A 148 -7.92 -5.38 -20.73
N ASN A 149 -8.01 -6.52 -20.05
CA ASN A 149 -7.34 -7.75 -20.49
C ASN A 149 -7.90 -8.25 -21.82
N LEU A 150 -9.22 -8.27 -21.99
CA LEU A 150 -9.87 -8.61 -23.26
C LEU A 150 -9.35 -7.75 -24.42
N ALA A 151 -9.28 -6.43 -24.20
CA ALA A 151 -8.75 -5.49 -25.18
C ALA A 151 -7.28 -5.77 -25.53
N ASN A 152 -6.43 -6.00 -24.53
CA ASN A 152 -5.02 -6.37 -24.74
C ASN A 152 -4.90 -7.66 -25.55
N ARG A 153 -5.60 -8.73 -25.17
CA ARG A 153 -5.60 -10.01 -25.89
C ARG A 153 -6.05 -9.86 -27.34
N ALA A 154 -7.07 -9.03 -27.59
CA ALA A 154 -7.55 -8.76 -28.94
C ALA A 154 -6.52 -8.02 -29.80
N VAL A 155 -5.71 -7.15 -29.20
CA VAL A 155 -4.58 -6.48 -29.88
C VAL A 155 -3.43 -7.47 -30.14
N GLU A 156 -3.04 -8.27 -29.14
CA GLU A 156 -1.97 -9.26 -29.27
C GLU A 156 -2.24 -10.29 -30.37
N GLN A 157 -3.50 -10.70 -30.54
CA GLN A 157 -3.91 -11.60 -31.62
C GLN A 157 -4.16 -10.90 -32.97
N GLY A 158 -3.99 -9.59 -33.05
CA GLY A 158 -4.18 -8.81 -34.28
C GLY A 158 -5.64 -8.74 -34.75
N ILE A 159 -6.61 -8.99 -33.88
CA ILE A 159 -8.05 -8.88 -34.20
C ILE A 159 -8.43 -7.40 -34.32
N ILE A 160 -7.89 -6.60 -33.41
CA ILE A 160 -7.92 -5.14 -33.41
C ILE A 160 -6.49 -4.64 -33.31
N ASN A 161 -6.25 -3.41 -33.78
CA ASN A 161 -4.95 -2.78 -33.78
C ASN A 161 -5.07 -1.42 -33.09
N LEU A 162 -4.09 -1.12 -32.23
CA LEU A 162 -3.86 0.21 -31.71
C LEU A 162 -2.81 0.89 -32.60
N THR A 163 -3.08 2.12 -33.04
CA THR A 163 -2.10 2.93 -33.78
C THR A 163 -0.83 3.16 -32.96
N GLU A 164 0.31 3.34 -33.60
CA GLU A 164 1.61 3.59 -32.94
C GLU A 164 1.56 4.77 -31.95
N ASP A 165 0.79 5.80 -32.27
CA ASP A 165 0.60 6.97 -31.39
C ASP A 165 -0.37 6.72 -30.21
N ASN A 166 -0.87 5.49 -30.03
CA ASN A 166 -1.84 5.09 -29.00
C ASN A 166 -3.18 5.87 -29.01
N THR A 167 -3.55 6.46 -30.14
CA THR A 167 -4.73 7.36 -30.24
C THR A 167 -5.96 6.73 -30.85
N VAL A 168 -5.85 5.64 -31.62
CA VAL A 168 -6.99 5.08 -32.35
C VAL A 168 -6.97 3.55 -32.33
N PHE A 169 -8.10 2.95 -31.94
CA PHE A 169 -8.35 1.52 -32.15
C PHE A 169 -9.02 1.30 -33.51
N LYS A 170 -8.54 0.32 -34.26
CA LYS A 170 -9.07 -0.08 -35.57
C LYS A 170 -9.18 -1.60 -35.63
N PHE A 171 -10.06 -2.11 -36.48
CA PHE A 171 -10.04 -3.52 -36.85
C PHE A 171 -8.85 -3.83 -37.75
N ALA A 172 -8.50 -5.13 -37.86
CA ALA A 172 -7.50 -5.61 -38.81
C ALA A 172 -7.75 -5.17 -40.27
N ASN A 173 -9.02 -4.96 -40.65
CA ASN A 173 -9.41 -4.47 -41.99
C ASN A 173 -9.31 -2.95 -42.16
N GLY A 174 -8.78 -2.22 -41.16
CA GLY A 174 -8.59 -0.77 -41.19
C GLY A 174 -9.80 0.07 -40.75
N LYS A 175 -10.98 -0.53 -40.52
CA LYS A 175 -12.16 0.21 -40.05
C LYS A 175 -11.93 0.71 -38.63
N LYS A 176 -12.19 2.01 -38.39
CA LYS A 176 -12.05 2.65 -37.09
C LYS A 176 -13.10 2.12 -36.10
N ILE A 177 -12.66 1.86 -34.87
CA ILE A 177 -13.50 1.47 -33.74
C ILE A 177 -13.78 2.71 -32.89
N MET A 178 -12.74 3.29 -32.29
CA MET A 178 -12.85 4.46 -31.44
C MET A 178 -11.56 5.29 -31.46
N THR A 179 -11.65 6.53 -30.99
CA THR A 179 -10.49 7.37 -30.68
C THR A 179 -10.29 7.33 -29.16
N VAL A 180 -9.05 7.17 -28.72
CA VAL A 180 -8.67 7.28 -27.31
C VAL A 180 -8.72 8.76 -26.92
N PRO A 181 -9.44 9.15 -25.85
CA PRO A 181 -9.38 10.50 -25.31
C PRO A 181 -7.95 10.86 -24.88
N PHE A 182 -7.54 12.12 -25.08
CA PHE A 182 -6.15 12.55 -24.88
C PHE A 182 -5.59 12.27 -23.47
N ASP A 183 -6.44 12.37 -22.43
CA ASP A 183 -6.05 12.18 -21.04
C ASP A 183 -6.32 10.77 -20.48
N GLN A 184 -6.56 9.77 -21.35
CA GLN A 184 -6.90 8.42 -20.92
C GLN A 184 -5.93 7.36 -21.44
N HIS A 185 -5.69 6.34 -20.60
CA HIS A 185 -4.97 5.14 -21.02
C HIS A 185 -5.79 4.37 -22.08
N PRO A 186 -5.19 3.94 -23.22
CA PRO A 186 -5.91 3.35 -24.35
C PRO A 186 -6.82 2.18 -23.96
N TYR A 187 -6.28 1.21 -23.23
CA TYR A 187 -7.04 0.04 -22.82
C TYR A 187 -8.12 0.36 -21.78
N GLY A 188 -7.93 1.41 -20.98
CA GLY A 188 -8.95 1.92 -20.07
C GLY A 188 -10.11 2.57 -20.82
N ALA A 189 -9.79 3.40 -21.83
CA ALA A 189 -10.78 4.01 -22.71
C ALA A 189 -11.59 2.96 -23.48
N LEU A 190 -10.94 1.90 -23.97
CA LEU A 190 -11.62 0.81 -24.67
C LEU A 190 -12.49 -0.03 -23.72
N ALA A 191 -12.03 -0.26 -22.48
CA ALA A 191 -12.86 -0.91 -21.44
C ALA A 191 -14.12 -0.10 -21.13
N GLN A 192 -14.01 1.23 -21.03
CA GLN A 192 -15.17 2.11 -20.90
C GLN A 192 -16.08 2.06 -22.14
N TYR A 193 -15.49 2.03 -23.33
CA TYR A 193 -16.24 1.90 -24.58
C TYR A 193 -17.07 0.61 -24.60
N PHE A 194 -16.53 -0.52 -24.14
CA PHE A 194 -17.27 -1.79 -24.05
C PHE A 194 -18.53 -1.73 -23.17
N LYS A 195 -18.66 -0.73 -22.29
CA LYS A 195 -19.86 -0.52 -21.45
C LYS A 195 -20.95 0.30 -22.15
N THR A 196 -20.69 0.84 -23.35
CA THR A 196 -21.68 1.57 -24.16
C THR A 196 -22.48 0.62 -25.05
N ASP A 197 -23.66 1.04 -25.53
CA ASP A 197 -24.53 0.21 -26.39
C ASP A 197 -23.77 -0.32 -27.63
N ASP A 198 -23.03 0.55 -28.33
CA ASP A 198 -22.22 0.17 -29.50
C ASP A 198 -21.02 -0.72 -29.13
N GLY A 199 -20.46 -0.53 -27.93
CA GLY A 199 -19.29 -1.26 -27.47
C GLY A 199 -19.59 -2.66 -26.92
N VAL A 200 -20.80 -2.90 -26.41
CA VAL A 200 -21.21 -4.23 -25.91
C VAL A 200 -21.22 -5.25 -27.05
N ASP A 201 -21.69 -4.87 -28.24
CA ASP A 201 -21.70 -5.76 -29.40
C ASP A 201 -20.29 -6.04 -29.92
N LEU A 202 -19.41 -5.02 -29.89
CA LEU A 202 -18.00 -5.20 -30.17
C LEU A 202 -17.35 -6.18 -29.18
N MET A 203 -17.57 -5.98 -27.88
CA MET A 203 -17.04 -6.84 -26.82
C MET A 203 -17.41 -8.30 -27.06
N LYS A 204 -18.71 -8.59 -27.29
CA LYS A 204 -19.21 -9.93 -27.60
C LYS A 204 -18.54 -10.51 -28.84
N SER A 205 -18.36 -9.70 -29.89
CA SER A 205 -17.65 -10.12 -31.11
C SER A 205 -16.19 -10.48 -30.83
N LEU A 206 -15.49 -9.73 -29.98
CA LEU A 206 -14.09 -9.99 -29.65
C LEU A 206 -13.95 -11.25 -28.80
N THR A 207 -14.78 -11.41 -27.77
CA THR A 207 -14.80 -12.61 -26.93
C THR A 207 -14.98 -13.87 -27.78
N LYS A 208 -15.90 -13.84 -28.76
CA LYS A 208 -16.13 -14.99 -29.67
C LYS A 208 -14.94 -15.32 -30.57
N LYS A 209 -14.11 -14.34 -30.93
CA LYS A 209 -12.91 -14.56 -31.76
C LYS A 209 -11.70 -15.02 -30.95
N LEU A 210 -11.69 -14.75 -29.65
CA LEU A 210 -10.63 -15.11 -28.71
C LEU A 210 -10.83 -16.50 -28.06
N THR A 211 -12.02 -17.08 -28.23
CA THR A 211 -12.36 -18.44 -27.80
C THR A 211 -12.02 -19.42 -28.90
#